data_AF-Q4SYB9-F1
#
_entry.id   AF-Q4SYB9-F1
#
_cell.length_a   1.000
_cell.length_b   1.000
_cell.length_c   1.000
_cell.angle_alpha   90.00
_cell.angle_beta   90.00
_cell.angle_gamma   90.00
#
_symmetry.space_group_name_H-M   'P 1'
#
loop_
_entity.id
_entity.type
_entity.pdbx_description
1 polymer ?
#
loop_
_entity_poly.entity_id
_entity_poly.type
_entity_poly.pdbx_seq_one_letter_code
_entity_poly.pdbx_strand_id
1 'polypeptide(L)'
;LNLKMKFVCGQCWREGQVSEPDKNLKYCTAKARHSWTKERRVLLVKSFEKKKWVVVRPLPFSRTYPQQYDMCVHVMKQKKCHYIGNCSFAHSLEERDVWTYMKNNSLRDMQQMYELWLE
;
A
#
# COMPACT_ATOMS: atom_id res chain seq x y z
N LEU A 1 -12.85 10.49 -1.66
CA LEU A 1 -11.70 9.89 -2.37
C LEU A 1 -12.19 8.68 -3.12
N ASN A 2 -12.17 8.69 -4.46
CA ASN A 2 -12.58 7.53 -5.26
C ASN A 2 -11.40 6.55 -5.40
N LEU A 3 -10.92 6.04 -4.27
CA LEU A 3 -9.78 5.11 -4.22
C LEU A 3 -10.31 3.69 -4.37
N LYS A 4 -10.13 3.11 -5.55
CA LYS A 4 -10.36 1.67 -5.73
C LYS A 4 -9.15 0.92 -5.18
N MET A 5 -9.30 0.34 -4.00
CA MET A 5 -8.24 -0.36 -3.27
C MET A 5 -8.51 -1.85 -3.08
N LYS A 6 -7.46 -2.64 -2.85
CA LYS A 6 -7.55 -4.03 -2.39
C LYS A 6 -6.32 -4.44 -1.61
N PHE A 7 -6.49 -5.36 -0.67
CA PHE A 7 -5.37 -6.04 -0.01
C PHE A 7 -5.08 -7.38 -0.68
N VAL A 8 -3.80 -7.64 -0.93
CA VAL A 8 -3.32 -8.85 -1.62
C VAL A 8 -2.18 -9.52 -0.85
N CYS A 9 -1.94 -10.79 -1.15
CA CYS A 9 -0.83 -11.55 -0.60
C CYS A 9 0.50 -11.01 -1.15
N GLY A 10 1.37 -10.53 -0.27
CA GLY A 10 2.69 -10.01 -0.60
C GLY A 10 3.66 -11.07 -1.12
N GLN A 11 3.42 -12.36 -0.85
CA GLN A 11 4.20 -13.43 -1.46
C GLN A 11 3.77 -13.65 -2.91
N CYS A 12 2.47 -13.79 -3.17
CA CYS A 12 1.93 -13.85 -4.54
C CYS A 12 2.32 -12.61 -5.36
N TRP A 13 2.26 -11.43 -4.76
CA TRP A 13 2.59 -10.18 -5.44
C TRP A 13 4.05 -10.11 -5.90
N ARG A 14 4.99 -10.63 -5.10
CA ARG A 14 6.40 -10.74 -5.50
C ARG A 14 6.60 -11.67 -6.70
N GLU A 15 5.77 -12.69 -6.82
CA GLU A 15 5.71 -13.62 -7.96
C GLU A 15 4.84 -13.09 -9.13
N GLY A 16 4.43 -11.81 -9.10
CA GLY A 16 3.60 -11.18 -10.13
C GLY A 16 2.12 -11.57 -10.11
N GLN A 17 1.66 -12.27 -9.07
CA GLN A 17 0.28 -12.70 -8.91
C GLN A 17 -0.50 -11.76 -7.98
N VAL A 18 -1.78 -11.53 -8.32
CA VAL A 18 -2.71 -10.75 -7.49
C VAL A 18 -3.66 -11.74 -6.82
N SER A 19 -3.46 -12.02 -5.53
CA SER A 19 -4.29 -12.97 -4.79
C SER A 19 -4.82 -12.33 -3.51
N GLU A 20 -6.14 -12.25 -3.41
CA GLU A 20 -6.90 -11.72 -2.27
C GLU A 20 -7.04 -12.78 -1.15
N PRO A 21 -7.51 -12.42 0.05
CA PRO A 21 -7.76 -13.43 1.08
C PRO A 21 -8.92 -14.35 0.72
N ASP A 22 -8.92 -15.54 1.30
CA ASP A 22 -10.10 -16.39 1.34
C ASP A 22 -11.19 -15.79 2.27
N LYS A 23 -12.40 -16.36 2.20
CA LYS A 23 -13.55 -15.86 2.98
C LYS A 23 -13.32 -15.87 4.49
N ASN A 24 -12.43 -16.75 4.97
CA ASN A 24 -12.11 -16.89 6.38
C ASN A 24 -10.92 -16.03 6.82
N LEU A 25 -10.34 -15.23 5.90
CA LEU A 25 -9.16 -14.40 6.13
C LEU A 25 -7.96 -15.18 6.70
N LYS A 26 -7.86 -16.48 6.41
CA LYS A 26 -6.83 -17.38 6.94
C LYS A 26 -5.71 -17.62 5.93
N TYR A 27 -6.05 -17.69 4.65
CA TYR A 27 -5.12 -17.91 3.56
C TYR A 27 -5.41 -16.98 2.39
N CYS A 28 -4.47 -16.82 1.46
CA CYS A 28 -4.79 -16.24 0.16
C CYS A 28 -5.47 -17.26 -0.77
N THR A 29 -6.13 -16.76 -1.81
CA THR A 29 -6.84 -17.57 -2.81
C THR A 29 -5.95 -18.26 -3.85
N ALA A 30 -4.63 -18.04 -3.80
CA ALA A 30 -3.69 -18.73 -4.69
C ALA A 30 -3.64 -20.24 -4.40
N LYS A 31 -3.22 -21.02 -5.41
CA LYS A 31 -3.05 -22.48 -5.28
C LYS A 31 -2.17 -22.88 -4.08
N ALA A 32 -1.11 -22.12 -3.81
CA ALA A 32 -0.19 -22.35 -2.70
C ALA A 32 -0.76 -22.01 -1.31
N ARG A 33 -1.91 -21.33 -1.23
CA ARG A 33 -2.62 -20.97 0.02
C ARG A 33 -1.70 -20.40 1.11
N HIS A 34 -0.99 -19.33 0.80
CA HIS A 34 -0.13 -18.66 1.79
C HIS A 34 -0.95 -18.13 2.96
N SER A 35 -0.45 -18.28 4.19
CA SER A 35 -1.09 -17.72 5.40
C SER A 35 -1.31 -16.22 5.28
N TRP A 36 -2.51 -15.76 5.69
CA TRP A 36 -2.94 -14.37 5.57
C TRP A 36 -2.61 -13.53 6.81
N THR A 37 -1.31 -13.30 7.05
CA THR A 37 -0.81 -12.55 8.20
C THR A 37 -0.62 -11.06 7.90
N LYS A 38 -0.53 -10.20 8.92
CA LYS A 38 -0.33 -8.74 8.79
C LYS A 38 0.90 -8.41 7.92
N GLU A 39 1.99 -9.15 8.09
CA GLU A 39 3.27 -8.94 7.39
C GLU A 39 3.23 -9.36 5.92
N ARG A 40 2.23 -10.16 5.54
CA ARG A 40 2.05 -10.70 4.18
C ARG A 40 0.96 -9.98 3.41
N ARG A 41 0.46 -8.85 3.90
CA ARG A 41 -0.55 -8.04 3.24
C ARG A 41 0.12 -6.87 2.50
N VAL A 42 -0.30 -6.66 1.27
CA VAL A 42 0.11 -5.51 0.45
C VAL A 42 -1.13 -4.76 0.02
N LEU A 43 -1.16 -3.44 0.27
CA LEU A 43 -2.21 -2.58 -0.23
C LEU A 43 -1.91 -2.19 -1.69
N LEU A 44 -2.87 -2.45 -2.57
CA LEU A 44 -2.87 -1.97 -3.93
C LEU A 44 -3.99 -0.94 -4.14
N VAL A 45 -3.68 0.13 -4.86
CA VAL A 45 -4.66 1.12 -5.32
C VAL A 45 -4.66 1.17 -6.84
N LYS A 46 -5.83 1.31 -7.45
CA LYS A 46 -5.95 1.44 -8.90
C LYS A 46 -5.58 2.87 -9.31
N SER A 47 -4.51 3.00 -10.09
CA SER A 47 -4.25 4.20 -10.85
C SER A 47 -5.17 4.22 -12.06
N PHE A 48 -6.11 5.17 -12.10
CA PHE A 48 -7.04 5.31 -13.24
C PHE A 48 -6.33 5.88 -14.46
N GLU A 49 -5.43 6.84 -14.27
CA GLU A 49 -4.58 7.41 -15.33
C GLU A 49 -3.72 6.32 -15.99
N LYS A 50 -3.00 5.53 -15.17
CA LYS A 50 -2.06 4.51 -15.68
C LYS A 50 -2.73 3.16 -15.95
N LYS A 51 -4.04 3.05 -15.68
CA LYS A 51 -4.84 1.81 -15.77
C LYS A 51 -4.20 0.59 -15.08
N LYS A 52 -3.39 0.79 -14.04
CA LYS A 52 -2.63 -0.28 -13.35
C LYS A 52 -2.79 -0.23 -11.83
N TRP A 53 -2.51 -1.33 -11.17
CA TRP A 53 -2.41 -1.37 -9.71
C TRP A 53 -1.05 -0.83 -9.28
N VAL A 54 -1.06 0.04 -8.28
CA VAL A 54 0.14 0.59 -7.64
C VAL A 54 0.18 0.18 -6.19
N VAL A 55 1.36 -0.22 -5.73
CA VAL A 55 1.60 -0.56 -4.32
C VAL A 55 1.61 0.71 -3.51
N VAL A 56 0.92 0.67 -2.37
CA VAL A 56 1.03 1.67 -1.31
C VAL A 56 1.89 1.09 -0.21
N ARG A 57 3.01 1.73 0.09
CA ARG A 57 3.89 1.31 1.18
C ARG A 57 3.29 1.73 2.53
N PRO A 58 3.73 1.11 3.64
CA PRO A 58 3.42 1.60 4.97
C PRO A 58 3.83 3.06 5.15
N LEU A 59 3.15 3.77 6.05
CA LEU A 59 3.54 5.10 6.45
C LEU A 59 5.02 5.09 6.88
N PRO A 60 5.83 6.06 6.44
CA PRO A 60 7.22 6.11 6.83
C PRO A 60 7.33 6.35 8.34
N PHE A 61 8.23 5.62 8.99
CA PHE A 61 8.48 5.81 10.41
C PHE A 61 9.02 7.22 10.64
N SER A 62 8.24 8.05 11.32
CA SER A 62 8.64 9.40 11.72
C SER A 62 8.20 9.65 13.15
N ARG A 63 9.10 10.24 13.95
CA ARG A 63 8.78 10.65 15.33
C ARG A 63 7.66 11.70 15.36
N THR A 64 7.51 12.47 14.28
CA THR A 64 6.48 13.47 14.09
C THR A 64 5.83 13.31 12.71
N TYR A 65 4.50 13.36 12.64
CA TYR A 65 3.82 13.32 11.34
C TYR A 65 4.17 14.58 10.55
N PRO A 66 4.56 14.47 9.27
CA PRO A 66 4.80 15.65 8.46
C PRO A 66 3.47 16.40 8.26
N GLN A 67 3.55 17.73 8.11
CA GLN A 67 2.35 18.54 7.86
C GLN A 67 1.66 18.15 6.54
N GLN A 68 2.45 17.68 5.56
CA GLN A 68 1.99 17.15 4.29
C GLN A 68 2.89 15.99 3.83
N TYR A 69 2.37 15.10 3.00
CA TYR A 69 3.18 14.11 2.31
C TYR A 69 3.52 14.60 0.89
N ASP A 70 4.81 14.64 0.58
CA ASP A 70 5.31 15.10 -0.71
C ASP A 70 5.83 13.94 -1.58
N MET A 71 5.89 14.17 -2.89
CA MET A 71 6.39 13.20 -3.87
C MET A 71 7.91 13.07 -3.82
N CYS A 72 8.42 11.86 -4.02
CA CYS A 72 9.85 11.61 -4.12
C CYS A 72 10.43 12.27 -5.37
N VAL A 73 11.41 13.15 -5.19
CA VAL A 73 12.11 13.86 -6.29
C VAL A 73 12.71 12.91 -7.33
N HIS A 74 13.24 11.75 -6.92
CA HIS A 74 13.79 10.78 -7.86
C HIS A 74 12.70 10.18 -8.74
N VAL A 75 11.57 9.80 -8.14
CA VAL A 75 10.43 9.24 -8.86
C VAL A 75 9.81 10.28 -9.80
N MET A 76 9.70 11.54 -9.37
CA MET A 76 9.26 12.64 -10.23
C MET A 76 10.17 12.82 -11.45
N LYS A 77 11.48 12.67 -11.28
CA LYS A 77 12.47 12.69 -12.37
C LYS A 77 12.53 11.38 -13.16
N GLN A 78 11.58 10.47 -12.96
CA GLN A 78 11.52 9.14 -13.59
C GLN A 78 12.77 8.28 -13.34
N LYS A 79 13.47 8.53 -12.22
CA LYS A 79 14.64 7.77 -11.77
C LYS A 79 14.23 6.79 -10.68
N LYS A 80 15.00 5.71 -10.54
CA LYS A 80 14.86 4.77 -9.42
C LYS A 80 15.14 5.51 -8.11
N CYS A 81 14.27 5.33 -7.12
CA CYS A 81 14.54 5.82 -5.77
C CYS A 81 15.65 4.96 -5.14
N HIS A 82 16.71 5.61 -4.64
CA HIS A 82 17.84 4.93 -3.99
C HIS A 82 17.53 4.55 -2.52
N TYR A 83 16.51 5.16 -1.91
CA TYR A 83 16.09 4.90 -0.52
C TYR A 83 15.06 3.77 -0.45
N ILE A 84 15.43 2.57 -0.90
CA ILE A 84 14.54 1.41 -0.92
C ILE A 84 14.15 1.07 0.52
N GLY A 85 12.84 1.00 0.80
CA GLY A 85 12.30 0.73 2.13
C GLY A 85 12.32 1.89 3.11
N ASN A 86 13.20 2.89 2.90
CA ASN A 86 13.41 4.00 3.84
C ASN A 86 12.99 5.38 3.29
N CYS A 87 12.48 5.46 2.06
CA CYS A 87 12.02 6.74 1.50
C CYS A 87 10.77 7.23 2.23
N SER A 88 10.87 8.39 2.88
CA SER A 88 9.76 9.08 3.54
C SER A 88 8.86 9.89 2.60
N PHE A 89 9.20 9.94 1.31
CA PHE A 89 8.43 10.60 0.27
C PHE A 89 7.64 9.60 -0.55
N ALA A 90 6.50 10.03 -1.10
CA ALA A 90 5.60 9.17 -1.86
C ALA A 90 6.18 8.82 -3.24
N HIS A 91 6.02 7.56 -3.64
CA HIS A 91 6.46 7.00 -4.92
C HIS A 91 5.33 6.97 -5.98
N SER A 92 4.12 7.40 -5.62
CA SER A 92 3.04 7.67 -6.55
C SER A 92 2.08 8.70 -5.95
N LEU A 93 1.27 9.33 -6.81
CA LEU A 93 0.19 10.21 -6.36
C LEU A 93 -0.81 9.44 -5.51
N GLU A 94 -1.13 8.21 -5.89
CA GLU A 94 -2.02 7.34 -5.13
C GLU A 94 -1.46 7.02 -3.74
N GLU A 95 -0.16 6.76 -3.61
CA GLU A 95 0.49 6.53 -2.32
C GLU A 95 0.42 7.79 -1.44
N ARG A 96 0.72 8.96 -2.02
CA ARG A 96 0.61 10.25 -1.32
C ARG A 96 -0.81 10.48 -0.80
N ASP A 97 -1.80 10.25 -1.65
CA ASP A 97 -3.20 10.51 -1.34
C ASP A 97 -3.71 9.53 -0.26
N VAL A 98 -3.28 8.27 -0.30
CA VAL A 98 -3.58 7.28 0.75
C VAL A 98 -2.91 7.65 2.07
N TRP A 99 -1.63 8.03 2.06
CA TRP A 99 -0.95 8.48 3.29
C TRP A 99 -1.61 9.71 3.90
N THR A 100 -2.05 10.63 3.05
CA THR A 100 -2.79 11.83 3.47
C THR A 100 -4.15 11.46 4.05
N TYR A 101 -4.87 10.53 3.41
CA TYR A 101 -6.12 9.99 3.94
C TYR A 101 -5.91 9.32 5.31
N MET A 102 -4.91 8.45 5.44
CA MET A 102 -4.57 7.78 6.70
C MET A 102 -4.33 8.81 7.80
N LYS A 103 -3.50 9.82 7.54
CA LYS A 103 -3.25 10.92 8.48
C LYS A 103 -4.54 11.64 8.87
N ASN A 104 -5.35 12.07 7.89
CA ASN A 104 -6.57 12.85 8.14
C ASN A 104 -7.63 12.06 8.91
N ASN A 105 -7.60 10.73 8.83
CA ASN A 105 -8.49 9.84 9.58
C ASN A 105 -7.81 9.20 10.80
N SER A 106 -6.65 9.72 11.23
CA SER A 106 -5.90 9.24 12.40
C SER A 106 -5.50 7.76 12.36
N LEU A 107 -5.33 7.20 11.16
CA LEU A 107 -4.81 5.85 10.94
C LEU A 107 -3.28 5.88 11.04
N ARG A 108 -2.75 5.12 11.99
CA ARG A 108 -1.33 5.10 12.35
C ARG A 108 -0.55 4.03 11.61
N ASP A 109 -1.21 2.98 11.15
CA ASP A 109 -0.56 1.90 10.43
C ASP A 109 -1.46 1.23 9.37
N MET A 110 -0.85 0.31 8.63
CA MET A 110 -1.55 -0.46 7.59
C MET A 110 -2.57 -1.46 8.16
N GLN A 111 -2.51 -1.79 9.44
CA GLN A 111 -3.48 -2.69 10.07
C GLN A 111 -4.81 -1.96 10.27
N GLN A 112 -4.80 -0.71 10.72
CA GLN A 112 -6.03 0.09 10.81
C GLN A 112 -6.62 0.36 9.43
N MET A 113 -5.78 0.59 8.42
CA MET A 113 -6.23 0.70 7.02
C MET A 113 -6.85 -0.61 6.50
N TYR A 114 -6.33 -1.76 6.94
CA TYR A 114 -6.86 -3.07 6.60
C TYR A 114 -8.21 -3.34 7.27
N GLU A 115 -8.37 -2.96 8.53
CA GLU A 115 -9.64 -3.06 9.27
C GLU A 115 -10.73 -2.24 8.58
N LEU A 116 -10.44 -0.99 8.19
CA LEU A 116 -11.36 -0.17 7.41
C LEU A 116 -11.68 -0.72 6.02
N TRP A 117 -10.80 -1.52 5.43
CA TRP A 117 -11.05 -2.15 4.15
C TRP A 117 -12.00 -3.36 4.25
N LEU A 118 -12.11 -3.96 5.44
CA LEU A 118 -13.02 -5.09 5.69
C LEU A 118 -14.46 -4.66 5.97
N GLU A 119 -14.67 -3.40 6.33
CA GLU A 119 -15.99 -2.77 6.52
C GLU A 119 -16.70 -2.51 5.17
#